data_AF-A0A7Y7NEY7-F1
#
_entry.id   AF-A0A7Y7NEY7-F1
#
_cell.length_a   1.000
_cell.length_b   1.000
_cell.length_c   1.000
_cell.angle_alpha   90.00
_cell.angle_beta   90.00
_cell.angle_gamma   90.00
#
_symmetry.space_group_name_H-M   'P 1'
#
loop_
_entity.id
_entity.type
_entity.pdbx_description
1 polymer ?
#
loop_
_entity_poly.entity_id
_entity_poly.type
_entity_poly.pdbx_seq_one_letter_code
_entity_poly.pdbx_strand_id
1 'polypeptide(L)' 'MRKKRHNYTPEEKVIILKRHLVDHVAVSDLCDEYQLQPTIFYCFALFL' A
#
# COMPACT_ATOMS: atom_id res chain seq x y z
N MET A 1 6.18 -4.50 -20.46
CA MET A 1 6.67 -3.31 -19.71
C MET A 1 7.01 -3.74 -18.30
N ARG A 2 8.28 -3.62 -17.88
CA ARG A 2 8.75 -4.03 -16.55
C ARG A 2 8.27 -2.97 -15.53
N LYS A 3 7.20 -3.26 -14.78
CA LYS A 3 6.72 -2.37 -13.71
C LYS A 3 7.90 -2.09 -12.77
N LYS A 4 8.28 -0.81 -12.60
CA LYS A 4 9.33 -0.41 -11.66
C LYS A 4 8.95 -0.98 -10.30
N ARG A 5 9.79 -1.88 -9.76
CA ARG A 5 9.66 -2.31 -8.37
C ARG A 5 10.04 -1.10 -7.51
N HIS A 6 9.05 -0.37 -7.03
CA HIS A 6 9.25 0.56 -5.94
C HIS A 6 9.60 -0.27 -4.71
N ASN A 7 10.81 -0.10 -4.19
CA ASN A 7 11.19 -0.64 -2.91
C ASN A 7 10.60 0.28 -1.84
N TYR A 8 9.37 0.03 -1.42
CA TYR A 8 8.78 0.74 -0.28
C TYR A 8 9.53 0.36 0.98
N THR A 9 9.97 1.35 1.74
CA THR A 9 10.56 1.10 3.05
C THR A 9 9.48 0.54 3.99
N PRO A 10 9.86 -0.23 5.03
CA PRO A 10 8.88 -0.69 6.01
C PRO A 10 8.07 0.46 6.63
N GLU A 11 8.64 1.66 6.81
CA GLU A 11 7.89 2.81 7.32
C GLU A 11 6.81 3.28 6.35
N GLU A 12 7.12 3.39 5.05
CA GLU A 12 6.15 3.80 4.03
C GLU A 12 4.95 2.85 3.98
N LYS A 13 5.20 1.53 4.10
CA LYS A 13 4.12 0.52 4.13
C LYS A 13 3.18 0.73 5.31
N VAL A 14 3.73 1.02 6.49
CA VAL A 14 2.94 1.27 7.71
C VAL A 14 2.11 2.55 7.56
N ILE A 15 2.66 3.59 6.94
CA ILE A 15 1.92 4.84 6.69
C ILE A 15 0.72 4.60 5.77
N ILE A 16 0.91 3.83 4.69
CA ILE A 16 -0.16 3.51 3.74
C ILE A 16 -1.25 2.64 4.41
N LEU A 17 -0.86 1.67 5.23
CA LEU A 17 -1.80 0.87 6.03
C LEU A 17 -2.57 1.71 7.03
N LYS A 18 -1.90 2.65 7.72
CA LYS A 18 -2.55 3.59 8.65
C LYS A 18 -3.59 4.45 7.96
N ARG A 19 -3.31 5.00 6.77
CA ARG A 19 -4.31 5.77 6.00
C ARG A 19 -5.57 4.95 5.69
N HIS A 20 -5.42 3.68 5.36
CA HIS A 20 -6.58 2.82 5.12
C HIS A 20 -7.33 2.47 6.41
N LEU A 21 -6.61 2.12 7.48
CA LEU A 21 -7.20 1.61 8.73
C LEU A 21 -7.74 2.72 9.64
N VAL A 22 -7.12 3.90 9.64
CA VAL A 22 -7.44 5.03 10.53
C VAL A 22 -8.27 6.07 9.80
N ASP A 23 -7.80 6.51 8.63
CA ASP A 23 -8.50 7.54 7.85
C ASP A 23 -9.61 6.94 6.96
N HIS A 24 -9.78 5.61 7.00
CA HIS A 24 -10.77 4.86 6.22
C HIS A 24 -10.72 5.13 4.70
N VAL A 25 -9.56 5.54 4.19
CA VAL A 25 -9.36 5.81 2.76
C VAL A 25 -9.48 4.51 1.98
N ALA A 26 -10.11 4.51 0.82
CA ALA A 26 -10.28 3.29 0.03
C ALA A 26 -8.91 2.74 -0.46
N VAL A 27 -8.77 1.41 -0.44
CA VAL A 27 -7.57 0.73 -0.97
C VAL A 27 -7.35 1.05 -2.45
N SER A 28 -8.42 1.25 -3.21
CA SER A 28 -8.35 1.62 -4.64
C SER A 28 -7.63 2.94 -4.84
N ASP A 29 -8.02 3.98 -4.10
CA ASP A 29 -7.40 5.31 -4.19
C ASP A 29 -5.92 5.26 -3.81
N LEU A 30 -5.59 4.53 -2.73
CA LEU A 30 -4.19 4.32 -2.31
C LEU A 30 -3.40 3.50 -3.35
N CYS A 31 -4.01 2.50 -3.97
CA CYS A 31 -3.35 1.70 -5.00
C CYS A 31 -3.08 2.54 -6.25
N ASP A 32 -3.99 3.43 -6.63
CA ASP A 32 -3.80 4.33 -7.76
C ASP A 32 -2.75 5.43 -7.46
N GLU A 33 -2.83 6.09 -6.30
CA GLU A 33 -1.90 7.15 -5.88
C GLU A 33 -0.45 6.64 -5.80
N TYR A 34 -0.25 5.48 -5.19
CA TYR A 34 1.07 4.91 -4.97
C TYR A 34 1.47 3.89 -6.06
N GLN A 35 0.64 3.69 -7.09
CA GLN A 35 0.81 2.65 -8.12
C GLN A 35 1.08 1.24 -7.54
N LEU A 36 0.42 0.93 -6.42
CA LEU A 36 0.53 -0.34 -5.72
C LEU A 36 -0.41 -1.38 -6.34
N GLN A 37 -0.03 -2.65 -6.23
CA GLN A 37 -0.97 -3.73 -6.51
C GLN A 37 -1.75 -4.07 -5.25
N PRO A 38 -3.07 -4.24 -5.31
CA PRO A 38 -3.90 -4.54 -4.14
C PRO A 38 -3.45 -5.84 -3.45
N THR A 39 -2.97 -6.83 -4.22
CA THR A 39 -2.40 -8.08 -3.68
C THR A 39 -1.23 -7.84 -2.73
N ILE A 40 -0.41 -6.82 -3.01
CA ILE A 40 0.73 -6.44 -2.17
C ILE A 40 0.23 -5.71 -0.91
N PHE A 41 -0.78 -4.85 -1.06
CA PHE A 41 -1.41 -4.15 0.08
C PHE A 41 -1.97 -5.15 1.10
N TYR A 42 -2.75 -6.14 0.67
CA TYR A 42 -3.26 -7.19 1.56
C TYR A 42 -2.15 -8.04 2.17
N CYS A 43 -1.06 -8.27 1.44
CA CYS A 43 0.11 -8.96 1.98
C CYS A 43 0.77 -8.14 3.11
N PHE A 44 0.82 -6.80 3.01
CA PHE A 44 1.35 -5.95 4.08
C PHE A 44 0.43 -5.93 5.31
N ALA A 45 -0.89 -5.92 5.10
CA ALA A 45 -1.87 -5.96 6.18
C ALA A 45 -1.77 -7.23 7.03
N LEU A 46 -1.37 -8.35 6.43
CA LEU A 46 -1.21 -9.63 7.13
C LEU A 46 -0.03 -9.66 8.12
N PHE A 47 0.95 -8.75 7.96
CA PHE A 47 2.17 -8.69 8.78
C PHE A 47 2.18 -7.53 9.79
N LEU A 48 1.09 -6.75 9.88
CA LEU A 48 0.96 -5.61 10.80
C LEU A 48 0.32 -6.01 12.13
#